data_AF-A2GYC2-F1
#
_entry.id   AF-A2GYC2-F1
#
_cell.length_a   1.000
_cell.length_b   1.000
_cell.length_c   1.000
_cell.angle_alpha   90.00
_cell.angle_beta   90.00
_cell.angle_gamma   90.00
#
_symmetry.space_group_name_H-M   'P 1'
#
loop_
_entity.id
_entity.type
_entity.pdbx_description
1 polymer ?
#
loop_
_entity_poly.entity_id
_entity_poly.type
_entity_poly.pdbx_seq_one_letter_code
_entity_poly.pdbx_strand_id
1 'polypeptide(L)'
;MEQTSAIYEGMLQSIAQLEVCYYKNSFRGGINDIHDIKKKISKDLVERFEPEFQLIQQSIRNLCNFHGDFNDKDQLFKIYKDHVKTIKKSIEIFLEFIKMIKGKRYEYEMAEIFRRLFKMSFHPPEDNNIYETLVYPVYNIFFDFFNMNSNIINFKSSTGSGKTRCAPFMFSILSYYEELKMPFFIMTQPGKTIIDDKVEDFTNFFGDTVILETDPKKYLEYYKQQNITKPIIGLFSPRSLLVLISKANKKHIKIFNRTRFCLDEIHERDNYTDVVISRLAENCPPFKINKHIMMMSATPDDRIFKVFNRNGYKKGDLILTDKCLFPIKDISITVKNTNETGNEAVKNTITIIDNMANNKSLQGHILIFTSGRQRILDIHRQLIVELKEHKRKVQKVRLLLYAE
;
A
#
# COMPACT_ATOMS: atom_id res chain seq x y z
N MET A 1 33.02 0.84 15.32
CA MET A 1 33.54 -0.36 14.62
C MET A 1 33.14 -1.66 15.33
N GLU A 2 33.20 -1.76 16.67
CA GLU A 2 32.80 -3.00 17.38
C GLU A 2 31.29 -3.31 17.32
N GLN A 3 30.39 -2.33 17.47
CA GLN A 3 28.94 -2.56 17.37
C GLN A 3 28.46 -3.00 15.97
N THR A 4 29.17 -2.61 14.91
CA THR A 4 28.75 -2.84 13.53
C THR A 4 29.14 -4.24 13.03
N SER A 5 30.18 -4.87 13.61
CA SER A 5 30.48 -6.30 13.39
C SER A 5 29.37 -7.20 13.94
N ALA A 6 28.74 -6.78 15.05
CA ALA A 6 27.75 -7.58 15.76
C ALA A 6 26.46 -7.80 14.96
N ILE A 7 26.04 -6.87 14.10
CA ILE A 7 24.79 -7.02 13.32
C ILE A 7 25.01 -7.94 12.13
N TYR A 8 26.14 -7.79 11.42
CA TYR A 8 26.49 -8.72 10.35
C TYR A 8 26.65 -10.16 10.86
N GLU A 9 27.37 -10.34 11.97
CA GLU A 9 27.51 -11.64 12.64
C GLU A 9 26.17 -12.16 13.14
N GLY A 10 25.36 -11.31 13.78
CA GLY A 10 24.03 -11.66 14.25
C GLY A 10 23.08 -12.05 13.12
N MET A 11 23.20 -11.45 11.94
CA MET A 11 22.44 -11.83 10.76
C MET A 11 22.85 -13.20 10.25
N LEU A 12 24.16 -13.46 10.12
CA LEU A 12 24.68 -14.77 9.73
C LEU A 12 24.27 -15.87 10.73
N GLN A 13 24.26 -15.55 12.02
CA GLN A 13 23.79 -16.45 13.07
C GLN A 13 22.30 -16.75 12.93
N SER A 14 21.47 -15.73 12.65
CA SER A 14 20.02 -15.91 12.49
C SER A 14 19.70 -16.75 11.25
N ILE A 15 20.45 -16.55 10.17
CA ILE A 15 20.41 -17.39 8.96
C ILE A 15 20.77 -18.84 9.29
N ALA A 16 21.88 -19.06 10.00
CA ALA A 16 22.30 -20.42 10.38
C ALA A 16 21.29 -21.12 11.30
N GLN A 17 20.67 -20.38 12.22
CA GLN A 17 19.60 -20.90 13.08
C GLN A 17 18.37 -21.35 12.24
N LEU A 18 17.96 -20.54 11.28
CA LEU A 18 16.84 -20.88 10.40
C LEU A 18 17.17 -22.08 9.50
N GLU A 19 18.40 -22.17 8.99
CA GLU A 19 18.88 -23.36 8.26
C GLU A 19 18.72 -24.63 9.13
N VAL A 20 19.16 -24.59 10.39
CA VAL A 20 19.02 -25.71 11.34
C VAL A 20 17.54 -26.04 11.58
N CYS A 21 16.67 -25.05 11.77
CA CYS A 21 15.24 -25.27 11.91
C CYS A 21 14.64 -25.96 10.68
N TYR A 22 15.04 -25.57 9.47
CA TYR A 22 14.53 -26.19 8.24
C TYR A 22 15.06 -27.60 8.03
N TYR A 23 16.33 -27.86 8.38
CA TYR A 23 16.90 -29.20 8.35
C TYR A 23 16.18 -30.14 9.32
N LYS A 24 15.97 -29.73 10.57
CA LYS A 24 15.23 -30.52 11.57
C LYS A 24 13.81 -30.87 11.12
N ASN A 25 13.17 -29.95 10.41
CA ASN A 25 11.79 -30.08 9.95
C ASN A 25 11.66 -30.57 8.50
N SER A 26 12.75 -31.05 7.86
CA SER A 26 12.77 -31.55 6.48
C SER A 26 12.28 -30.56 5.40
N PHE A 27 12.31 -29.24 5.65
CA PHE A 27 11.86 -28.22 4.71
C PHE A 27 12.95 -27.83 3.69
N ARG A 28 13.26 -28.74 2.75
CA ARG A 28 14.37 -28.56 1.79
C ARG A 28 14.27 -27.33 0.90
N GLY A 29 13.06 -26.91 0.52
CA GLY A 29 12.85 -25.72 -0.32
C GLY A 29 13.32 -24.44 0.35
N GLY A 30 13.05 -24.28 1.64
CA GLY A 30 13.46 -23.10 2.39
C GLY A 30 14.98 -22.99 2.60
N ILE A 31 15.70 -24.11 2.59
CA ILE A 31 17.17 -24.12 2.76
C ILE A 31 17.86 -23.43 1.58
N ASN A 32 17.43 -23.76 0.35
CA ASN A 32 17.94 -23.10 -0.86
C ASN A 32 17.63 -21.60 -0.84
N ASP A 33 16.41 -21.25 -0.43
CA ASP A 33 15.95 -19.86 -0.36
C ASP A 33 16.81 -18.99 0.55
N ILE A 34 17.22 -19.51 1.71
CA ILE A 34 18.07 -18.81 2.67
C ILE A 34 19.51 -18.72 2.17
N HIS A 35 20.01 -19.78 1.55
CA HIS A 35 21.37 -19.81 1.02
C HIS A 35 21.58 -18.75 -0.08
N ASP A 36 20.57 -18.53 -0.91
CA ASP A 36 20.57 -17.46 -1.93
C ASP A 36 20.66 -16.07 -1.30
N ILE A 37 19.89 -15.83 -0.23
CA ILE A 37 19.92 -14.56 0.51
C ILE A 37 21.31 -14.34 1.11
N LYS A 38 21.86 -15.36 1.79
CA LYS A 38 23.18 -15.31 2.44
C LYS A 38 24.29 -14.90 1.48
N LYS A 39 24.27 -15.40 0.23
CA LYS A 39 25.25 -15.07 -0.81
C LYS A 39 25.19 -13.62 -1.28
N LYS A 40 24.02 -12.99 -1.20
CA LYS A 40 23.80 -11.61 -1.67
C LYS A 40 24.14 -10.56 -0.59
N ILE A 41 24.33 -10.98 0.67
CA ILE A 41 24.63 -10.07 1.79
C ILE A 41 26.14 -9.89 1.93
N SER A 42 26.59 -8.64 2.02
CA SER A 42 27.97 -8.28 2.32
C SER A 42 28.04 -7.40 3.56
N LYS A 43 29.18 -7.39 4.24
CA LYS A 43 29.41 -6.56 5.42
C LYS A 43 29.15 -5.07 5.14
N ASP A 44 29.73 -4.53 4.07
CA ASP A 44 29.52 -3.14 3.62
C ASP A 44 28.03 -2.79 3.44
N LEU A 45 27.24 -3.72 2.91
CA LEU A 45 25.81 -3.52 2.70
C LEU A 45 25.05 -3.48 4.03
N VAL A 46 25.39 -4.38 4.97
CA VAL A 46 24.80 -4.38 6.31
C VAL A 46 25.14 -3.10 7.06
N GLU A 47 26.39 -2.64 6.97
CA GLU A 47 26.84 -1.40 7.62
C GLU A 47 26.11 -0.17 7.06
N ARG A 48 25.96 -0.09 5.73
CA ARG A 48 25.29 1.05 5.08
C ARG A 48 23.78 1.09 5.37
N PHE A 49 23.13 -0.07 5.52
CA PHE A 49 21.68 -0.20 5.66
C PHE A 49 21.27 -0.87 6.98
N GLU A 50 22.01 -0.59 8.04
CA GLU A 50 21.88 -1.26 9.34
C GLU A 50 20.42 -1.39 9.86
N PRO A 51 19.60 -0.32 9.88
CA PRO A 51 18.21 -0.43 10.35
C PRO A 51 17.35 -1.38 9.52
N GLU A 52 17.51 -1.40 8.20
CA GLU A 52 16.78 -2.31 7.32
C GLU A 52 17.23 -3.76 7.54
N PHE A 53 18.52 -3.96 7.78
CA PHE A 53 19.10 -5.25 8.09
C PHE A 53 18.69 -5.79 9.47
N GLN A 54 18.46 -4.92 10.46
CA GLN A 54 17.85 -5.30 11.73
C GLN A 54 16.42 -5.86 11.54
N LEU A 55 15.61 -5.22 10.68
CA LEU A 55 14.26 -5.74 10.35
C LEU A 55 14.35 -7.09 9.63
N ILE A 56 15.27 -7.23 8.67
CA ILE A 56 15.48 -8.51 7.97
C ILE A 56 15.91 -9.60 8.97
N GLN A 57 16.85 -9.29 9.86
CA GLN A 57 17.31 -10.20 10.88
C GLN A 57 16.17 -10.65 11.81
N GLN A 58 15.33 -9.71 12.28
CA GLN A 58 14.17 -10.03 13.11
C GLN A 58 13.17 -10.92 12.36
N SER A 59 12.86 -10.60 11.11
CA SER A 59 11.97 -11.40 10.26
C SER A 59 12.48 -12.84 10.10
N ILE A 60 13.78 -13.03 9.85
CA ILE A 60 14.42 -14.35 9.75
C ILE A 60 14.34 -15.11 11.07
N ARG A 61 14.57 -14.44 12.21
CA ARG A 61 14.43 -15.06 13.53
C ARG A 61 12.99 -15.51 13.80
N ASN A 62 12.01 -14.67 13.47
CA ASN A 62 10.60 -14.95 13.69
C ASN A 62 10.16 -16.25 12.98
N LEU A 63 10.69 -16.55 11.79
CA LEU A 63 10.37 -17.79 11.08
C LEU A 63 10.69 -19.07 11.86
N CYS A 64 11.62 -19.03 12.82
CA CYS A 64 11.91 -20.16 13.71
C CYS A 64 10.77 -20.46 14.70
N ASN A 65 9.85 -19.52 14.91
CA ASN A 65 8.73 -19.63 15.86
C ASN A 65 7.50 -20.33 15.27
N PHE A 66 7.61 -20.89 14.06
CA PHE A 66 6.52 -21.69 13.50
C PHE A 66 6.40 -23.02 14.26
N HIS A 67 5.23 -23.26 14.84
CA HIS A 67 4.93 -24.44 15.67
C HIS A 67 3.98 -25.45 14.99
N GLY A 68 3.72 -25.32 13.68
CA GLY A 68 2.86 -26.25 12.93
C GLY A 68 3.61 -27.46 12.36
N ASP A 69 2.86 -28.41 11.80
CA ASP A 69 3.42 -29.60 11.16
C ASP A 69 3.96 -29.26 9.77
N PHE A 70 5.18 -29.69 9.45
CA PHE A 70 5.81 -29.46 8.15
C PHE A 70 5.35 -30.47 7.08
N ASN A 71 4.03 -30.57 6.90
CA ASN A 71 3.39 -31.44 5.93
C ASN A 71 2.74 -30.60 4.83
N ASP A 72 3.08 -30.84 3.54
CA ASP A 72 2.51 -30.09 2.40
C ASP A 72 0.97 -30.25 2.26
N LYS A 73 0.35 -31.20 2.97
CA LYS A 73 -1.11 -31.32 3.07
C LYS A 73 -1.73 -30.38 4.12
N ASP A 74 -0.95 -29.92 5.09
CA ASP A 74 -1.39 -28.97 6.12
C ASP A 74 -1.58 -27.57 5.52
N GLN A 75 -2.73 -26.99 5.79
CA GLN A 75 -3.07 -25.63 5.36
C GLN A 75 -2.18 -24.58 6.05
N LEU A 76 -1.83 -24.78 7.34
CA LEU A 76 -0.95 -23.88 8.07
C LEU A 76 0.46 -23.87 7.48
N PHE A 77 0.96 -25.03 7.08
CA PHE A 77 2.27 -25.11 6.43
C PHE A 77 2.30 -24.46 5.05
N LYS A 78 1.20 -24.55 4.28
CA LYS A 78 1.08 -23.81 3.01
C LYS A 78 1.15 -22.29 3.23
N ILE A 79 0.42 -21.80 4.23
CA ILE A 79 0.44 -20.38 4.64
C ILE A 79 1.86 -19.97 5.03
N TYR A 80 2.51 -20.75 5.90
CA TYR A 80 3.89 -20.55 6.30
C TYR A 80 4.86 -20.47 5.11
N LYS A 81 4.78 -21.43 4.18
CA LYS A 81 5.61 -21.47 2.96
C LYS A 81 5.42 -20.23 2.10
N ASP A 82 4.19 -19.74 1.98
CA ASP A 82 3.90 -18.52 1.22
C ASP A 82 4.36 -17.24 1.94
N HIS A 83 4.39 -17.22 3.28
CA HIS A 83 5.06 -16.18 4.06
C HIS A 83 6.56 -16.18 3.84
N VAL A 84 7.23 -17.33 3.91
CA VAL A 84 8.69 -17.45 3.65
C VAL A 84 9.04 -16.92 2.26
N LYS A 85 8.29 -17.32 1.22
CA LYS A 85 8.47 -16.81 -0.14
C LYS A 85 8.29 -15.29 -0.22
N THR A 86 7.31 -14.75 0.50
CA THR A 86 7.01 -13.32 0.51
C THR A 86 8.15 -12.52 1.16
N ILE A 87 8.67 -13.01 2.28
CA ILE A 87 9.84 -12.43 2.96
C ILE A 87 11.07 -12.50 2.05
N LYS A 88 11.36 -13.67 1.47
CA LYS A 88 12.48 -13.85 0.52
C LYS A 88 12.39 -12.83 -0.61
N LYS A 89 11.24 -12.77 -1.29
CA LYS A 89 11.01 -11.88 -2.42
C LYS A 89 11.24 -10.42 -2.04
N SER A 90 10.78 -10.00 -0.86
CA SER A 90 10.97 -8.64 -0.37
C SER A 90 12.44 -8.30 -0.10
N ILE A 91 13.17 -9.22 0.52
CA ILE A 91 14.62 -9.07 0.76
C ILE A 91 15.36 -8.99 -0.59
N GLU A 92 15.03 -9.88 -1.53
CA GLU A 92 15.64 -9.87 -2.86
C GLU A 92 15.40 -8.56 -3.61
N ILE A 93 14.17 -8.04 -3.57
CA ILE A 93 13.83 -6.75 -4.15
C ILE A 93 14.70 -5.63 -3.57
N PHE A 94 14.91 -5.64 -2.25
CA PHE A 94 15.77 -4.66 -1.59
C PHE A 94 17.22 -4.76 -2.07
N LEU A 95 17.81 -5.95 -1.98
CA LEU A 95 19.21 -6.18 -2.35
C LEU A 95 19.47 -5.87 -3.83
N GLU A 96 18.56 -6.29 -4.71
CA GLU A 96 18.67 -6.09 -6.15
C GLU A 96 18.51 -4.61 -6.53
N PHE A 97 17.60 -3.89 -5.88
CA PHE A 97 17.42 -2.46 -6.17
C PHE A 97 18.65 -1.65 -5.77
N ILE A 98 19.20 -1.88 -4.56
CA ILE A 98 20.42 -1.21 -4.10
C ILE A 98 21.60 -1.50 -5.05
N LYS A 99 21.72 -2.74 -5.54
CA LYS A 99 22.73 -3.08 -6.55
C LYS A 99 22.49 -2.34 -7.87
N MET A 100 21.25 -2.24 -8.32
CA MET A 100 20.86 -1.61 -9.59
C MET A 100 21.17 -0.10 -9.63
N ILE A 101 21.02 0.60 -8.51
CA ILE A 101 21.24 2.05 -8.44
C ILE A 101 22.70 2.45 -8.23
N LYS A 102 23.60 1.48 -7.98
CA LYS A 102 25.01 1.74 -7.71
C LYS A 102 25.66 2.49 -8.89
N GLY A 103 26.34 3.60 -8.60
CA GLY A 103 27.02 4.46 -9.57
C GLY A 103 26.09 5.38 -10.37
N LYS A 104 24.80 5.44 -10.04
CA LYS A 104 23.87 6.40 -10.67
C LYS A 104 24.00 7.78 -10.03
N ARG A 105 23.69 8.83 -10.81
CA ARG A 105 23.77 10.24 -10.37
C ARG A 105 23.04 10.51 -9.06
N TYR A 106 21.86 9.94 -8.89
CA TYR A 106 21.00 10.12 -7.72
C TYR A 106 20.94 8.84 -6.85
N GLU A 107 22.06 8.10 -6.76
CA GLU A 107 22.13 6.86 -5.98
C GLU A 107 21.69 7.09 -4.53
N TYR A 108 22.18 8.15 -3.88
CA TYR A 108 21.88 8.43 -2.48
C TYR A 108 20.39 8.70 -2.26
N GLU A 109 19.79 9.57 -3.07
CA GLU A 109 18.38 9.95 -2.95
C GLU A 109 17.46 8.77 -3.28
N MET A 110 17.78 7.98 -4.30
CA MET A 110 17.03 6.76 -4.60
C MET A 110 17.14 5.74 -3.46
N ALA A 111 18.34 5.55 -2.89
CA ALA A 111 18.53 4.65 -1.76
C ALA A 111 17.71 5.11 -0.55
N GLU A 112 17.72 6.40 -0.22
CA GLU A 112 17.00 6.94 0.93
C GLU A 112 15.48 6.78 0.80
N ILE A 113 14.90 7.10 -0.37
CA ILE A 113 13.47 6.88 -0.61
C ILE A 113 13.13 5.39 -0.55
N PHE A 114 13.99 4.53 -1.11
CA PHE A 114 13.76 3.10 -1.13
C PHE A 114 13.85 2.46 0.26
N ARG A 115 14.77 2.93 1.11
CA ARG A 115 14.86 2.54 2.54
C ARG A 115 13.58 2.86 3.29
N ARG A 116 13.03 4.05 3.07
CA ARG A 116 11.76 4.48 3.68
C ARG A 116 10.59 3.62 3.19
N LEU A 117 10.54 3.34 1.88
CA LEU A 117 9.57 2.40 1.31
C LEU A 117 9.69 1.01 1.94
N PHE A 118 10.91 0.48 2.09
CA PHE A 118 11.14 -0.83 2.71
C PHE A 118 10.65 -0.87 4.16
N LYS A 119 11.06 0.09 4.99
CA LYS A 119 10.62 0.20 6.39
C LYS A 119 9.10 0.29 6.52
N MET A 120 8.46 1.08 5.66
CA MET A 120 6.99 1.21 5.64
C MET A 120 6.30 -0.05 5.11
N SER A 121 6.97 -0.89 4.34
CA SER A 121 6.35 -2.05 3.69
C SER A 121 6.68 -3.37 4.35
N PHE A 122 7.66 -3.42 5.26
CA PHE A 122 8.23 -4.65 5.83
C PHE A 122 8.30 -4.54 7.36
N HIS A 123 7.35 -5.15 8.05
CA HIS A 123 7.18 -5.05 9.50
C HIS A 123 7.20 -6.42 10.17
N PRO A 124 8.37 -6.87 10.64
CA PRO A 124 8.43 -8.01 11.54
C PRO A 124 7.86 -7.60 12.91
N PRO A 125 6.96 -8.39 13.52
CA PRO A 125 6.48 -8.12 14.87
C PRO A 125 7.60 -8.30 15.90
N GLU A 126 7.53 -7.51 16.96
CA GLU A 126 8.44 -7.62 18.12
C GLU A 126 8.13 -8.84 19.00
N ASP A 127 6.90 -9.38 18.89
CA ASP A 127 6.51 -10.58 19.63
C ASP A 127 7.22 -11.82 19.07
N ASN A 128 8.13 -12.37 19.88
CA ASN A 128 8.90 -13.57 19.56
C ASN A 128 8.06 -14.85 19.50
N ASN A 129 6.73 -14.80 19.66
CA ASN A 129 5.85 -15.95 19.41
C ASN A 129 5.21 -15.93 18.03
N ILE A 130 5.36 -14.83 17.27
CA ILE A 130 4.75 -14.67 15.95
C ILE A 130 5.81 -14.92 14.87
N TYR A 131 5.54 -15.86 13.97
CA TYR A 131 6.44 -16.15 12.84
C TYR A 131 6.23 -15.24 11.62
N GLU A 132 5.07 -14.59 11.55
CA GLU A 132 4.64 -13.83 10.39
C GLU A 132 5.33 -12.47 10.33
N THR A 133 5.79 -12.07 9.14
CA THR A 133 6.21 -10.70 8.87
C THR A 133 5.17 -10.04 7.99
N LEU A 134 4.67 -8.87 8.40
CA LEU A 134 3.71 -8.12 7.62
C LEU A 134 4.42 -7.43 6.47
N VAL A 135 4.06 -7.81 5.25
CA VAL A 135 4.62 -7.24 4.03
C VAL A 135 3.51 -6.67 3.16
N TYR A 136 3.61 -5.39 2.78
CA TYR A 136 2.67 -4.80 1.83
C TYR A 136 2.77 -5.51 0.47
N PRO A 137 1.67 -6.07 -0.07
CA PRO A 137 1.71 -6.80 -1.34
C PRO A 137 2.29 -6.00 -2.50
N VAL A 138 2.04 -4.68 -2.54
CA VAL A 138 2.57 -3.77 -3.58
C VAL A 138 4.09 -3.75 -3.63
N TYR A 139 4.77 -3.96 -2.49
CA TYR A 139 6.23 -3.97 -2.47
C TYR A 139 6.80 -5.13 -3.30
N ASN A 140 6.14 -6.30 -3.30
CA ASN A 140 6.61 -7.48 -4.01
C ASN A 140 6.52 -7.41 -5.54
N ILE A 141 5.80 -6.42 -6.06
CA ILE A 141 5.66 -6.15 -7.51
C ILE A 141 6.42 -4.88 -7.91
N PHE A 142 7.32 -4.38 -7.05
CA PHE A 142 8.09 -3.17 -7.32
C PHE A 142 8.80 -3.23 -8.67
N PHE A 143 9.49 -4.33 -8.98
CA PHE A 143 10.17 -4.48 -10.27
C PHE A 143 9.24 -4.68 -11.45
N ASP A 144 8.07 -5.29 -11.25
CA ASP A 144 7.05 -5.41 -12.30
C ASP A 144 6.55 -4.03 -12.69
N PHE A 145 6.29 -3.17 -11.71
CA PHE A 145 6.05 -1.74 -11.95
C PHE A 145 7.25 -1.09 -12.63
N PHE A 146 8.44 -1.18 -12.03
CA PHE A 146 9.62 -0.41 -12.44
C PHE A 146 10.02 -0.69 -13.90
N ASN A 147 10.00 -1.96 -14.30
CA ASN A 147 10.39 -2.43 -15.64
C ASN A 147 9.25 -2.31 -16.67
N MET A 148 8.02 -1.98 -16.27
CA MET A 148 6.87 -1.91 -17.17
C MET A 148 7.06 -0.86 -18.27
N ASN A 149 6.87 -1.26 -19.53
CA ASN A 149 6.92 -0.38 -20.70
C ASN A 149 5.52 -0.06 -21.24
N SER A 150 4.69 0.52 -20.36
CA SER A 150 3.30 0.90 -20.66
C SER A 150 3.11 2.38 -20.37
N ASN A 151 2.29 3.06 -21.17
CA ASN A 151 1.95 4.47 -20.95
C ASN A 151 0.88 4.61 -19.87
N ILE A 152 -0.04 3.66 -19.85
CA ILE A 152 -1.14 3.60 -18.90
C ILE A 152 -1.00 2.32 -18.09
N ILE A 153 -0.99 2.48 -16.77
CA ILE A 153 -0.97 1.37 -15.83
C ILE A 153 -2.36 1.25 -15.22
N ASN A 154 -2.91 0.05 -15.28
CA ASN A 154 -4.10 -0.33 -14.54
C ASN A 154 -3.69 -1.15 -13.34
N PHE A 155 -3.71 -0.55 -12.15
CA PHE A 155 -3.28 -1.17 -10.92
C PHE A 155 -4.47 -1.75 -10.17
N LYS A 156 -4.68 -3.06 -10.34
CA LYS A 156 -5.77 -3.83 -9.73
C LYS A 156 -5.31 -4.52 -8.44
N SER A 157 -5.98 -4.24 -7.32
CA SER A 157 -5.82 -5.03 -6.08
C SER A 157 -6.86 -4.67 -5.04
N SER A 158 -7.15 -5.57 -4.09
CA SER A 158 -7.98 -5.28 -2.93
C SER A 158 -7.57 -4.01 -2.16
N THR A 159 -8.52 -3.43 -1.43
CA THR A 159 -8.27 -2.38 -0.44
C THR A 159 -7.32 -2.89 0.64
N GLY A 160 -6.40 -2.05 1.11
CA GLY A 160 -5.42 -2.43 2.14
C GLY A 160 -4.13 -3.08 1.60
N SER A 161 -3.97 -3.22 0.29
CA SER A 161 -2.75 -3.75 -0.32
C SER A 161 -1.53 -2.80 -0.28
N GLY A 162 -1.72 -1.55 0.12
CA GLY A 162 -0.68 -0.52 0.21
C GLY A 162 -0.52 0.37 -1.03
N LYS A 163 -1.41 0.26 -2.05
CA LYS A 163 -1.28 0.96 -3.36
C LYS A 163 -1.00 2.45 -3.20
N THR A 164 -1.94 3.12 -2.54
CA THR A 164 -1.93 4.55 -2.26
C THR A 164 -0.66 5.00 -1.56
N ARG A 165 -0.17 4.23 -0.58
CA ARG A 165 1.02 4.59 0.20
C ARG A 165 2.30 4.38 -0.61
N CYS A 166 2.42 3.28 -1.35
CA CYS A 166 3.64 2.93 -2.07
C CYS A 166 3.81 3.65 -3.43
N ALA A 167 2.72 4.00 -4.13
CA ALA A 167 2.80 4.62 -5.46
C ALA A 167 3.64 5.91 -5.51
N PRO A 168 3.48 6.88 -4.57
CA PRO A 168 4.37 8.03 -4.42
C PRO A 168 5.87 7.67 -4.40
N PHE A 169 6.25 6.63 -3.65
CA PHE A 169 7.66 6.23 -3.51
C PHE A 169 8.17 5.71 -4.86
N MET A 170 7.40 4.82 -5.48
CA MET A 170 7.73 4.24 -6.77
C MET A 170 7.94 5.30 -7.85
N PHE A 171 7.08 6.32 -7.92
CA PHE A 171 7.23 7.42 -8.88
C PHE A 171 8.34 8.41 -8.51
N SER A 172 8.63 8.63 -7.23
CA SER A 172 9.74 9.48 -6.79
C SER A 172 11.09 8.85 -7.12
N ILE A 173 11.23 7.55 -6.87
CA ILE A 173 12.39 6.75 -7.28
C ILE A 173 12.55 6.80 -8.80
N LEU A 174 11.46 6.59 -9.55
CA LEU A 174 11.50 6.65 -11.01
C LEU A 174 11.93 8.03 -11.51
N SER A 175 11.49 9.10 -10.85
CA SER A 175 11.88 10.48 -11.19
C SER A 175 13.38 10.68 -11.08
N TYR A 176 14.00 10.22 -9.99
CA TYR A 176 15.46 10.26 -9.83
C TYR A 176 16.19 9.33 -10.79
N TYR A 177 15.66 8.13 -11.02
CA TYR A 177 16.23 7.16 -11.96
C TYR A 177 16.28 7.73 -13.40
N GLU A 178 15.28 8.53 -13.77
CA GLU A 178 15.21 9.24 -15.04
C GLU A 178 15.86 10.64 -15.01
N GLU A 179 16.69 10.90 -14.02
CA GLU A 179 17.43 12.15 -13.82
C GLU A 179 16.56 13.41 -13.79
N LEU A 180 15.38 13.31 -13.17
CA LEU A 180 14.41 14.40 -13.00
C LEU A 180 13.91 14.99 -14.33
N LYS A 181 13.92 14.21 -15.41
CA LYS A 181 13.25 14.56 -16.68
C LYS A 181 11.74 14.74 -16.49
N MET A 182 11.15 13.93 -15.60
CA MET A 182 9.73 13.91 -15.24
C MET A 182 9.57 14.04 -13.72
N PRO A 183 9.89 15.20 -13.12
CA PRO A 183 10.00 15.32 -11.67
C PRO A 183 8.65 15.51 -10.98
N PHE A 184 7.60 15.80 -11.73
CA PHE A 184 6.27 16.06 -11.18
C PHE A 184 5.46 14.78 -11.13
N PHE A 185 4.89 14.50 -9.97
CA PHE A 185 3.93 13.44 -9.75
C PHE A 185 2.67 14.03 -9.15
N ILE A 186 1.52 13.73 -9.72
CA ILE A 186 0.22 14.16 -9.19
C ILE A 186 -0.59 12.93 -8.86
N MET A 187 -1.12 12.86 -7.64
CA MET A 187 -2.08 11.85 -7.24
C MET A 187 -3.40 12.49 -6.83
N THR A 188 -4.51 11.97 -7.39
CA THR A 188 -5.85 12.42 -6.99
C THR A 188 -6.34 11.65 -5.78
N GLN A 189 -7.15 12.31 -4.94
CA GLN A 189 -7.79 11.74 -3.75
C GLN A 189 -9.23 12.25 -3.62
N PRO A 190 -10.18 11.48 -3.04
CA PRO A 190 -11.62 11.81 -3.09
C PRO A 190 -11.97 13.14 -2.41
N GLY A 191 -11.31 13.48 -1.31
CA GLY A 191 -11.69 14.60 -0.46
C GLY A 191 -10.52 15.24 0.28
N LYS A 192 -10.77 16.45 0.82
CA LYS A 192 -9.75 17.24 1.51
C LYS A 192 -9.24 16.58 2.79
N THR A 193 -10.12 16.03 3.63
CA THR A 193 -9.72 15.34 4.87
C THR A 193 -8.73 14.21 4.58
N ILE A 194 -9.04 13.36 3.58
CA ILE A 194 -8.16 12.28 3.13
C ILE A 194 -6.81 12.82 2.61
N ILE A 195 -6.81 13.99 1.96
CA ILE A 195 -5.58 14.64 1.51
C ILE A 195 -4.76 15.11 2.70
N ASP A 196 -5.38 15.78 3.67
CA ASP A 196 -4.70 16.34 4.84
C ASP A 196 -4.06 15.19 5.65
N ASP A 197 -4.78 14.09 5.90
CA ASP A 197 -4.26 12.88 6.57
C ASP A 197 -3.08 12.26 5.78
N LYS A 198 -3.19 12.19 4.44
CA LYS A 198 -2.12 11.63 3.59
C LYS A 198 -0.89 12.53 3.52
N VAL A 199 -1.06 13.85 3.63
CA VAL A 199 0.06 14.78 3.70
C VAL A 199 0.85 14.52 4.98
N GLU A 200 0.18 14.39 6.13
CA GLU A 200 0.84 14.06 7.39
C GLU A 200 1.60 12.74 7.30
N ASP A 201 0.94 11.68 6.83
CA ASP A 201 1.55 10.37 6.58
C ASP A 201 2.79 10.50 5.67
N PHE A 202 2.68 11.17 4.53
CA PHE A 202 3.78 11.29 3.57
C PHE A 202 4.90 12.19 4.07
N THR A 203 4.61 13.25 4.81
CA THR A 203 5.64 14.09 5.45
C THR A 203 6.45 13.25 6.44
N ASN A 204 5.79 12.41 7.24
CA ASN A 204 6.45 11.52 8.18
C ASN A 204 7.34 10.49 7.47
N PHE A 205 6.85 9.87 6.40
CA PHE A 205 7.62 8.82 5.72
C PHE A 205 8.70 9.36 4.77
N PHE A 206 8.42 10.37 3.96
CA PHE A 206 9.40 10.90 2.99
C PHE A 206 10.42 11.85 3.64
N GLY A 207 10.07 12.54 4.73
CA GLY A 207 10.88 13.64 5.24
C GLY A 207 11.21 14.67 4.15
N ASP A 208 12.47 15.07 4.05
CA ASP A 208 12.93 16.08 3.07
C ASP A 208 13.35 15.48 1.71
N THR A 209 13.03 14.22 1.42
CA THR A 209 13.44 13.58 0.14
C THR A 209 12.60 14.02 -1.06
N VAL A 210 11.42 14.59 -0.81
CA VAL A 210 10.48 15.05 -1.85
C VAL A 210 9.85 16.38 -1.42
N ILE A 211 9.27 17.10 -2.37
CA ILE A 211 8.44 18.28 -2.10
C ILE A 211 6.98 17.85 -2.16
N LEU A 212 6.23 18.03 -1.07
CA LEU A 212 4.79 17.80 -1.01
C LEU A 212 4.06 19.13 -1.13
N GLU A 213 3.06 19.20 -2.00
CA GLU A 213 2.25 20.41 -2.18
C GLU A 213 0.80 20.08 -2.53
N THR A 214 -0.13 20.81 -1.93
CA THR A 214 -1.58 20.60 -2.06
C THR A 214 -2.32 21.81 -2.62
N ASP A 215 -1.66 22.98 -2.72
CA ASP A 215 -2.20 24.17 -3.37
C ASP A 215 -1.84 24.17 -4.87
N PRO A 216 -2.85 24.10 -5.76
CA PRO A 216 -2.63 24.22 -7.21
C PRO A 216 -1.85 25.46 -7.65
N LYS A 217 -1.96 26.58 -6.91
CA LYS A 217 -1.23 27.81 -7.26
C LYS A 217 0.27 27.64 -7.01
N LYS A 218 0.65 27.21 -5.80
CA LYS A 218 2.06 26.97 -5.43
C LYS A 218 2.65 25.86 -6.27
N TYR A 219 1.91 24.78 -6.51
CA TYR A 219 2.33 23.67 -7.36
C TYR A 219 2.74 24.15 -8.76
N LEU A 220 1.98 25.08 -9.33
CA LEU A 220 2.25 25.63 -10.66
C LEU A 220 3.51 26.49 -10.73
N GLU A 221 3.93 27.10 -9.62
CA GLU A 221 5.15 27.91 -9.57
C GLU A 221 6.41 27.03 -9.68
N TYR A 222 6.37 25.78 -9.22
CA TYR A 222 7.48 24.84 -9.43
C TYR A 222 7.77 24.53 -10.91
N TYR A 223 6.76 24.54 -11.79
CA TYR A 223 7.00 24.34 -13.24
C TYR A 223 7.82 25.45 -13.88
N LYS A 224 7.89 26.63 -13.25
CA LYS A 224 8.68 27.76 -13.75
C LYS A 224 10.13 27.71 -13.27
N GLN A 225 10.44 26.87 -12.30
CA GLN A 225 11.80 26.72 -11.81
C GLN A 225 12.67 26.02 -12.85
N GLN A 226 13.86 26.56 -13.08
CA GLN A 226 14.82 25.99 -14.04
C GLN A 226 15.51 24.75 -13.47
N ASN A 227 15.83 24.76 -12.17
CA ASN A 227 16.57 23.69 -11.50
C ASN A 227 15.69 23.01 -10.45
N ILE A 228 15.12 21.87 -10.82
CA ILE A 228 14.41 20.99 -9.89
C ILE A 228 15.41 19.96 -9.37
N THR A 229 15.56 19.89 -8.05
CA THR A 229 16.52 19.00 -7.36
C THR A 229 15.86 17.81 -6.68
N LYS A 230 14.53 17.85 -6.50
CA LYS A 230 13.75 16.80 -5.84
C LYS A 230 12.45 16.53 -6.59
N PRO A 231 11.90 15.30 -6.53
CA PRO A 231 10.55 15.00 -6.99
C PRO A 231 9.53 15.88 -6.28
N ILE A 232 8.49 16.28 -7.02
CA ILE A 232 7.45 17.19 -6.55
C ILE A 232 6.11 16.47 -6.64
N ILE A 233 5.54 16.16 -5.49
CA ILE A 233 4.32 15.37 -5.33
C ILE A 233 3.16 16.31 -5.04
N GLY A 234 2.18 16.29 -5.94
CA GLY A 234 0.93 17.02 -5.82
C GLY A 234 -0.18 16.10 -5.33
N LEU A 235 -0.79 16.40 -4.18
CA LEU A 235 -1.98 15.70 -3.72
C LEU A 235 -3.20 16.61 -3.91
N PHE A 236 -4.10 16.19 -4.79
CA PHE A 236 -5.25 17.02 -5.18
C PHE A 236 -6.54 16.23 -5.15
N SER A 237 -7.66 16.92 -4.92
CA SER A 237 -8.94 16.37 -5.38
C SER A 237 -9.00 16.43 -6.91
N PRO A 238 -9.83 15.60 -7.57
CA PRO A 238 -10.09 15.73 -9.00
C PRO A 238 -10.46 17.18 -9.39
N ARG A 239 -11.27 17.86 -8.57
CA ARG A 239 -11.60 19.28 -8.75
C ARG A 239 -10.37 20.19 -8.68
N SER A 240 -9.50 20.03 -7.67
CA SER A 240 -8.29 20.84 -7.52
C SER A 240 -7.32 20.63 -8.69
N LEU A 241 -7.21 19.41 -9.20
CA LEU A 241 -6.42 19.10 -10.40
C LEU A 241 -6.98 19.80 -11.64
N LEU A 242 -8.30 19.84 -11.83
CA LEU A 242 -8.90 20.60 -12.94
C LEU A 242 -8.63 22.10 -12.82
N VAL A 243 -8.60 22.66 -11.60
CA VAL A 243 -8.18 24.05 -11.36
C VAL A 243 -6.72 24.25 -11.74
N LEU A 244 -5.82 23.32 -11.39
CA LEU A 244 -4.43 23.36 -11.81
C LEU A 244 -4.30 23.35 -13.34
N ILE A 245 -4.96 22.41 -14.02
CA ILE A 245 -4.96 22.28 -15.49
C ILE A 245 -5.46 23.58 -16.14
N SER A 246 -6.58 24.13 -15.66
CA SER A 246 -7.14 25.37 -16.18
C SER A 246 -6.16 26.55 -16.04
N LYS A 247 -5.53 26.70 -14.87
CA LYS A 247 -4.54 27.76 -14.61
C LYS A 247 -3.27 27.57 -15.45
N ALA A 248 -2.81 26.32 -15.60
CA ALA A 248 -1.67 25.98 -16.44
C ALA A 248 -1.93 26.37 -17.90
N ASN A 249 -3.11 26.03 -18.43
CA ASN A 249 -3.51 26.39 -19.79
C ASN A 249 -3.54 27.91 -20.01
N LYS A 250 -4.10 28.68 -19.06
CA LYS A 250 -4.10 30.14 -19.10
C LYS A 250 -2.69 30.75 -19.09
N LYS A 251 -1.74 30.09 -18.42
CA LYS A 251 -0.33 30.51 -18.36
C LYS A 251 0.54 29.84 -19.45
N HIS A 252 -0.04 29.08 -20.37
CA HIS A 252 0.66 28.29 -21.39
C HIS A 252 1.74 27.33 -20.82
N ILE A 253 1.55 26.81 -19.60
CA ILE A 253 2.46 25.86 -18.96
C ILE A 253 2.10 24.44 -19.39
N LYS A 254 3.07 23.73 -20.02
CA LYS A 254 2.89 22.39 -20.57
C LYS A 254 3.02 21.29 -19.49
N ILE A 255 2.10 21.25 -18.52
CA ILE A 255 2.19 20.32 -17.38
C ILE A 255 2.22 18.84 -17.80
N PHE A 256 1.46 18.44 -18.83
CA PHE A 256 1.37 17.05 -19.30
C PHE A 256 2.68 16.50 -19.91
N ASN A 257 3.67 17.35 -20.16
CA ASN A 257 4.94 16.91 -20.74
C ASN A 257 5.99 16.55 -19.69
N ARG A 258 5.74 16.87 -18.42
CA ARG A 258 6.72 16.73 -17.32
C ARG A 258 6.15 16.04 -16.09
N THR A 259 4.91 15.54 -16.17
CA THR A 259 4.13 15.09 -15.02
C THR A 259 3.62 13.70 -15.23
N ARG A 260 3.69 12.87 -14.19
CA ARG A 260 2.98 11.60 -14.12
C ARG A 260 1.76 11.74 -13.24
N PHE A 261 0.67 11.10 -13.65
CA PHE A 261 -0.62 11.19 -12.98
C PHE A 261 -0.99 9.84 -12.40
N CYS A 262 -1.43 9.84 -11.15
CA CYS A 262 -2.02 8.70 -10.48
C CYS A 262 -3.45 9.08 -10.12
N LEU A 263 -4.41 8.37 -10.69
CA LEU A 263 -5.80 8.50 -10.32
C LEU A 263 -6.08 7.41 -9.28
N ASP A 264 -6.18 7.79 -8.01
CA ASP A 264 -6.54 6.88 -6.92
C ASP A 264 -8.07 6.76 -6.81
N GLU A 265 -8.54 5.62 -6.31
CA GLU A 265 -9.96 5.30 -6.11
C GLU A 265 -10.87 5.60 -7.31
N ILE A 266 -10.40 5.29 -8.53
CA ILE A 266 -11.12 5.63 -9.77
C ILE A 266 -12.50 4.98 -9.92
N HIS A 267 -12.81 3.99 -9.07
CA HIS A 267 -14.09 3.30 -9.07
C HIS A 267 -15.22 4.12 -8.43
N GLU A 268 -14.90 5.12 -7.60
CA GLU A 268 -15.92 6.00 -7.02
C GLU A 268 -16.64 6.86 -8.08
N ARG A 269 -15.96 7.10 -9.22
CA ARG A 269 -16.51 7.75 -10.43
C ARG A 269 -17.38 8.98 -10.14
N ASP A 270 -16.75 10.09 -9.79
CA ASP A 270 -17.42 11.39 -9.73
C ASP A 270 -17.30 12.18 -11.05
N ASN A 271 -18.13 13.22 -11.20
CA ASN A 271 -18.15 14.07 -12.40
C ASN A 271 -16.77 14.71 -12.67
N TYR A 272 -16.01 15.05 -11.62
CA TYR A 272 -14.71 15.69 -11.77
C TYR A 272 -13.65 14.70 -12.26
N THR A 273 -13.67 13.46 -11.79
CA THR A 273 -12.79 12.37 -12.19
C THR A 273 -12.96 12.05 -13.66
N ASP A 274 -14.21 11.97 -14.15
CA ASP A 274 -14.48 11.73 -15.57
C ASP A 274 -13.94 12.86 -16.47
N VAL A 275 -14.04 14.12 -16.02
CA VAL A 275 -13.44 15.25 -16.73
C VAL A 275 -11.91 15.18 -16.67
N VAL A 276 -11.30 14.82 -15.53
CA VAL A 276 -9.85 14.62 -15.42
C VAL A 276 -9.37 13.54 -16.38
N ILE A 277 -10.03 12.39 -16.41
CA ILE A 277 -9.73 11.28 -17.32
C ILE A 277 -9.77 11.74 -18.77
N SER A 278 -10.83 12.46 -19.16
CA SER A 278 -10.98 13.01 -20.51
C SER A 278 -9.85 13.98 -20.87
N ARG A 279 -9.50 14.89 -19.94
CA ARG A 279 -8.38 15.82 -20.12
C ARG A 279 -7.05 15.11 -20.27
N LEU A 280 -6.80 14.07 -19.49
CA LEU A 280 -5.58 13.27 -19.62
C LEU A 280 -5.55 12.55 -20.97
N ALA A 281 -6.65 11.93 -21.40
CA ALA A 281 -6.71 11.25 -22.69
C ALA A 281 -6.45 12.19 -23.89
N GLU A 282 -6.95 13.43 -23.82
CA GLU A 282 -6.74 14.49 -24.82
C GLU A 282 -5.29 14.99 -24.86
N ASN A 283 -4.67 15.19 -23.69
CA ASN A 283 -3.42 15.97 -23.58
C ASN A 283 -2.16 15.13 -23.34
N CYS A 284 -2.29 13.90 -22.86
CA CYS A 284 -1.15 13.00 -22.67
C CYS A 284 -0.78 12.34 -24.01
N PRO A 285 0.45 12.48 -24.51
CA PRO A 285 0.86 11.81 -25.73
C PRO A 285 1.13 10.31 -25.50
N PRO A 286 0.64 9.41 -26.38
CA PRO A 286 0.71 7.95 -26.24
C PRO A 286 2.13 7.37 -26.36
N PHE A 287 3.11 8.11 -26.89
CA PHE A 287 4.45 7.58 -27.16
C PHE A 287 5.60 8.31 -26.46
N LYS A 288 5.34 9.39 -25.69
CA LYS A 288 6.44 10.17 -25.09
C LYS A 288 6.83 9.76 -23.68
N ILE A 289 5.89 9.28 -22.88
CA ILE A 289 6.11 9.11 -21.43
C ILE A 289 5.64 7.72 -21.03
N ASN A 290 6.57 6.92 -20.51
CA ASN A 290 6.26 5.66 -19.86
C ASN A 290 5.67 5.93 -18.49
N LYS A 291 4.65 5.14 -18.14
CA LYS A 291 3.93 5.20 -16.87
C LYS A 291 3.36 6.60 -16.64
N HIS A 292 2.86 7.23 -17.70
CA HIS A 292 2.35 8.59 -17.68
C HIS A 292 1.08 8.68 -16.81
N ILE A 293 0.23 7.66 -16.91
CA ILE A 293 -1.02 7.59 -16.16
C ILE A 293 -1.05 6.24 -15.42
N MET A 294 -1.23 6.27 -14.12
CA MET A 294 -1.58 5.11 -13.30
C MET A 294 -3.01 5.27 -12.81
N MET A 295 -3.83 4.24 -12.96
CA MET A 295 -5.16 4.19 -12.40
C MET A 295 -5.20 3.10 -11.35
N MET A 296 -5.61 3.44 -10.13
CA MET A 296 -5.67 2.51 -9.01
C MET A 296 -7.13 2.24 -8.64
N SER A 297 -7.48 0.97 -8.56
CA SER A 297 -8.84 0.56 -8.17
C SER A 297 -8.87 -0.84 -7.57
N ALA A 298 -9.74 -1.03 -6.58
CA ALA A 298 -10.14 -2.35 -6.11
C ALA A 298 -11.12 -3.04 -7.07
N THR A 299 -12.00 -2.26 -7.70
CA THR A 299 -13.03 -2.75 -8.65
C THR A 299 -12.85 -2.02 -9.99
N PRO A 300 -11.91 -2.46 -10.84
CA PRO A 300 -11.57 -1.77 -12.07
C PRO A 300 -12.73 -1.81 -13.08
N ASP A 301 -13.17 -0.64 -13.55
CA ASP A 301 -14.12 -0.53 -14.67
C ASP A 301 -13.36 -0.39 -15.98
N ASP A 302 -13.33 -1.45 -16.79
CA ASP A 302 -12.59 -1.46 -18.04
C ASP A 302 -13.10 -0.43 -19.07
N ARG A 303 -14.32 0.11 -18.88
CA ARG A 303 -14.88 1.17 -19.75
C ARG A 303 -14.06 2.45 -19.72
N ILE A 304 -13.37 2.74 -18.61
CA ILE A 304 -12.54 3.94 -18.45
C ILE A 304 -11.38 3.93 -19.46
N PHE A 305 -10.82 2.76 -19.76
CA PHE A 305 -9.71 2.64 -20.69
C PHE A 305 -10.12 2.86 -22.16
N LYS A 306 -11.42 2.75 -22.49
CA LYS A 306 -11.90 2.97 -23.87
C LYS A 306 -11.59 4.38 -24.38
N VAL A 307 -11.54 5.37 -23.50
CA VAL A 307 -11.20 6.75 -23.85
C VAL A 307 -9.75 6.86 -24.37
N PHE A 308 -8.86 5.96 -23.91
CA PHE A 308 -7.46 5.92 -24.32
C PHE A 308 -7.20 5.03 -25.53
N ASN A 309 -8.12 4.13 -25.90
CA ASN A 309 -7.93 3.21 -27.02
C ASN A 309 -7.78 3.93 -28.39
N ARG A 310 -8.23 5.18 -28.49
CA ARG A 310 -8.25 5.93 -29.76
C ARG A 310 -6.86 6.35 -30.26
N ASN A 311 -5.85 6.36 -29.40
CA ASN A 311 -4.55 7.00 -29.69
C ASN A 311 -3.35 6.05 -29.61
N GLY A 312 -3.52 4.72 -29.67
CA GLY A 312 -2.39 3.78 -29.70
C GLY A 312 -1.60 3.67 -28.38
N TYR A 313 -2.22 4.02 -27.25
CA TYR A 313 -1.62 3.86 -25.93
C TYR A 313 -1.33 2.38 -25.60
N LYS A 314 -0.17 2.11 -25.00
CA LYS A 314 0.12 0.81 -24.40
C LYS A 314 -0.41 0.75 -22.97
N LYS A 315 -1.43 -0.07 -22.74
CA LYS A 315 -1.94 -0.42 -21.41
C LYS A 315 -1.10 -1.56 -20.83
N GLY A 316 -0.72 -1.44 -19.56
CA GLY A 316 -0.17 -2.53 -18.76
C GLY A 316 -1.06 -2.77 -17.55
N ASP A 317 -1.35 -4.03 -17.26
CA ASP A 317 -2.08 -4.42 -16.05
C ASP A 317 -1.07 -4.83 -14.96
N LEU A 318 -1.16 -4.17 -13.81
CA LEU A 318 -0.40 -4.49 -12.61
C LEU A 318 -1.40 -5.08 -11.62
N ILE A 319 -1.37 -6.40 -11.45
CA ILE A 319 -2.39 -7.15 -10.69
C ILE A 319 -1.72 -7.73 -9.45
N LEU A 320 -2.23 -7.38 -8.27
CA LEU A 320 -1.90 -8.13 -7.06
C LEU A 320 -2.95 -9.22 -6.89
N THR A 321 -2.49 -10.47 -6.85
CA THR A 321 -3.32 -11.58 -6.40
C THR A 321 -3.57 -11.40 -4.91
N ASP A 322 -4.84 -11.21 -4.54
CA ASP A 322 -5.23 -11.06 -3.14
C ASP A 322 -4.87 -12.35 -2.38
N LYS A 323 -3.84 -12.29 -1.54
CA LYS A 323 -3.29 -13.49 -0.90
C LYS A 323 -4.08 -13.97 0.31
N CYS A 324 -4.87 -13.13 0.97
CA CYS A 324 -5.62 -13.51 2.16
C CYS A 324 -6.93 -12.72 2.27
N LEU A 325 -7.92 -13.01 1.43
CA LEU A 325 -9.30 -12.76 1.84
C LEU A 325 -9.74 -13.98 2.64
N PHE A 326 -9.89 -13.82 3.96
CA PHE A 326 -10.56 -14.82 4.76
C PHE A 326 -11.96 -15.07 4.17
N PRO A 327 -12.46 -16.31 4.16
CA PRO A 327 -13.78 -16.59 3.62
C PRO A 327 -14.83 -15.77 4.38
N ILE A 328 -15.57 -14.95 3.64
CA ILE A 328 -16.68 -14.15 4.18
C ILE A 328 -17.95 -14.99 4.06
N LYS A 329 -18.71 -15.06 5.15
CA LYS A 329 -20.05 -15.64 5.14
C LYS A 329 -21.06 -14.53 4.97
N ASP A 330 -21.65 -14.44 3.78
CA ASP A 330 -22.71 -13.48 3.51
C ASP A 330 -24.03 -13.92 4.15
N ILE A 331 -24.69 -12.98 4.84
CA ILE A 331 -26.01 -13.17 5.43
C ILE A 331 -26.94 -12.13 4.81
N SER A 332 -27.83 -12.57 3.93
CA SER A 332 -28.79 -11.70 3.26
C SER A 332 -30.06 -11.53 4.10
N ILE A 333 -30.52 -10.28 4.25
CA ILE A 333 -31.72 -9.93 5.00
C ILE A 333 -32.60 -9.04 4.13
N THR A 334 -33.90 -9.34 4.08
CA THR A 334 -34.89 -8.56 3.34
C THR A 334 -35.71 -7.72 4.31
N VAL A 335 -35.72 -6.41 4.11
CA VAL A 335 -36.58 -5.47 4.85
C VAL A 335 -37.70 -4.97 3.95
N LYS A 336 -38.83 -4.54 4.53
CA LYS A 336 -39.99 -4.09 3.74
C LYS A 336 -39.78 -2.69 3.19
N ASN A 337 -39.05 -1.83 3.91
CA ASN A 337 -38.77 -0.46 3.51
C ASN A 337 -37.34 -0.03 3.89
N THR A 338 -36.79 0.92 3.14
CA THR A 338 -35.44 1.47 3.38
C THR A 338 -35.28 2.11 4.76
N ASN A 339 -36.37 2.60 5.36
CA ASN A 339 -36.36 3.16 6.71
C ASN A 339 -36.16 2.11 7.81
N GLU A 340 -36.46 0.83 7.54
CA GLU A 340 -36.27 -0.27 8.50
C GLU A 340 -34.82 -0.76 8.56
N THR A 341 -33.99 -0.37 7.59
CA THR A 341 -32.59 -0.80 7.48
C THR A 341 -31.76 -0.45 8.72
N GLY A 342 -32.01 0.72 9.33
CA GLY A 342 -31.30 1.15 10.53
C GLY A 342 -31.61 0.25 11.73
N ASN A 343 -32.89 -0.03 11.97
CA ASN A 343 -33.34 -0.88 13.07
C ASN A 343 -32.82 -2.31 12.90
N GLU A 344 -32.85 -2.83 11.67
CA GLU A 344 -32.34 -4.17 11.37
C GLU A 344 -30.81 -4.24 11.51
N ALA A 345 -30.08 -3.19 11.12
CA ALA A 345 -28.63 -3.11 11.35
C ALA A 345 -28.28 -3.14 12.85
N VAL A 346 -29.04 -2.41 13.69
CA VAL A 346 -28.88 -2.44 15.16
C VAL A 346 -29.12 -3.85 15.70
N LYS A 347 -30.25 -4.48 15.33
CA LYS A 347 -30.61 -5.83 15.77
C LYS A 347 -29.56 -6.89 15.39
N ASN A 348 -29.05 -6.84 14.16
CA ASN A 348 -27.99 -7.74 13.71
C ASN A 348 -26.68 -7.49 14.44
N THR A 349 -26.35 -6.22 14.71
CA THR A 349 -25.16 -5.87 15.50
C THR A 349 -25.23 -6.47 16.90
N ILE A 350 -26.38 -6.37 17.59
CA ILE A 350 -26.58 -6.99 18.90
C ILE A 350 -26.43 -8.52 18.81
N THR A 351 -27.02 -9.15 17.79
CA THR A 351 -26.91 -10.59 17.56
C THR A 351 -25.46 -11.04 17.35
N ILE A 352 -24.66 -10.26 16.63
CA ILE A 352 -23.22 -10.53 16.43
C ILE A 352 -22.48 -10.42 17.76
N ILE A 353 -22.74 -9.37 18.55
CA ILE A 353 -22.14 -9.20 19.88
C ILE A 353 -22.48 -10.38 20.79
N ASP A 354 -23.73 -10.86 20.75
CA ASP A 354 -24.16 -12.05 21.49
C ASP A 354 -23.42 -13.31 21.08
N ASN A 355 -23.19 -13.50 19.79
CA ASN A 355 -22.41 -14.62 19.29
C ASN A 355 -20.95 -14.54 19.76
N MET A 356 -20.37 -13.33 19.76
CA MET A 356 -19.01 -13.10 20.27
C MET A 356 -18.92 -13.35 21.78
N ALA A 357 -19.89 -12.88 22.57
CA ALA A 357 -19.90 -13.04 24.02
C ALA A 357 -20.09 -14.51 24.46
N ASN A 358 -20.82 -15.29 23.66
CA ASN A 358 -21.09 -16.71 23.92
C ASN A 358 -20.10 -17.66 23.21
N ASN A 359 -18.97 -17.15 22.71
CA ASN A 359 -17.95 -17.92 21.97
C ASN A 359 -18.48 -18.69 20.75
N LYS A 360 -19.60 -18.25 20.16
CA LYS A 360 -20.13 -18.79 18.89
C LYS A 360 -19.43 -18.17 17.67
N SER A 361 -18.76 -17.03 17.86
CA SER A 361 -17.92 -16.38 16.86
C SER A 361 -16.67 -15.80 17.52
N LEU A 362 -15.59 -15.64 16.75
CA LEU A 362 -14.38 -14.96 17.21
C LEU A 362 -14.67 -13.51 17.58
N GLN A 363 -13.99 -13.00 18.61
CA GLN A 363 -14.05 -11.59 18.98
C GLN A 363 -13.41 -10.73 17.87
N GLY A 364 -14.02 -9.59 17.58
CA GLY A 364 -13.51 -8.66 16.57
C GLY A 364 -14.28 -7.34 16.56
N HIS A 365 -13.87 -6.45 15.66
CA HIS A 365 -14.57 -5.19 15.44
C HIS A 365 -15.77 -5.36 14.50
N ILE A 366 -16.81 -4.57 14.71
CA ILE A 366 -17.99 -4.51 13.84
C ILE A 366 -17.95 -3.19 13.10
N LEU A 367 -18.00 -3.24 11.77
CA LEU A 367 -18.06 -2.07 10.90
C LEU A 367 -19.44 -2.00 10.24
N ILE A 368 -20.11 -0.85 10.37
CA ILE A 368 -21.45 -0.63 9.81
C ILE A 368 -21.36 0.44 8.72
N PHE A 369 -21.71 0.07 7.49
CA PHE A 369 -21.83 1.02 6.38
C PHE A 369 -23.28 1.50 6.26
N THR A 370 -23.49 2.82 6.22
CA THR A 370 -24.82 3.40 6.09
C THR A 370 -24.79 4.73 5.33
N SER A 371 -25.94 5.19 4.87
CA SER A 371 -26.06 6.39 4.04
C SER A 371 -26.34 7.65 4.89
N GLY A 372 -25.37 8.55 4.95
CA GLY A 372 -25.55 9.91 5.47
C GLY A 372 -25.45 10.03 7.00
N ARG A 373 -24.96 11.18 7.44
CA ARG A 373 -24.66 11.48 8.86
C ARG A 373 -25.85 11.28 9.79
N GLN A 374 -27.05 11.68 9.37
CA GLN A 374 -28.23 11.56 10.22
C GLN A 374 -28.52 10.10 10.57
N ARG A 375 -28.42 9.20 9.59
CA ARG A 375 -28.67 7.76 9.79
C ARG A 375 -27.60 7.12 10.66
N ILE A 376 -26.33 7.56 10.54
CA ILE A 376 -25.25 7.16 11.46
C ILE A 376 -25.63 7.51 12.90
N LEU A 377 -26.07 8.75 13.14
CA LEU A 377 -26.45 9.21 14.49
C LEU A 377 -27.65 8.44 15.03
N ASP A 378 -28.64 8.15 14.19
CA ASP A 378 -29.84 7.42 14.60
C ASP A 378 -29.50 5.96 14.97
N ILE A 379 -28.73 5.27 14.13
CA ILE A 379 -28.23 3.91 14.42
C ILE A 379 -27.39 3.91 15.70
N HIS A 380 -26.48 4.87 15.86
CA HIS A 380 -25.63 4.98 17.04
C HIS A 380 -26.44 5.17 18.33
N ARG A 381 -27.46 6.06 18.31
CA ARG A 381 -28.34 6.28 19.46
C ARG A 381 -29.11 5.00 19.82
N GLN A 382 -29.69 4.33 18.83
CA GLN A 382 -30.42 3.07 19.04
C GLN A 382 -29.51 1.98 19.60
N LEU A 383 -28.30 1.81 19.06
CA LEU A 383 -27.29 0.88 19.55
C LEU A 383 -26.94 1.15 21.02
N ILE A 384 -26.75 2.41 21.42
CA ILE A 384 -26.47 2.75 22.82
C ILE A 384 -27.62 2.33 23.74
N VAL A 385 -28.87 2.53 23.32
CA VAL A 385 -30.05 2.14 24.12
C VAL A 385 -30.09 0.63 24.27
N GLU A 386 -30.06 -0.11 23.16
CA GLU A 386 -30.09 -1.58 23.14
C GLU A 386 -28.93 -2.18 23.95
N LEU A 387 -27.71 -1.65 23.79
CA LEU A 387 -26.54 -2.13 24.53
C LEU A 387 -26.62 -1.83 26.03
N LYS A 388 -27.26 -0.75 26.46
CA LYS A 388 -27.49 -0.49 27.89
C LYS A 388 -28.45 -1.51 28.49
N GLU A 389 -29.51 -1.85 27.76
CA GLU A 389 -30.43 -2.91 28.16
C GLU A 389 -29.76 -4.28 28.17
N HIS A 390 -28.83 -4.50 27.23
CA HIS A 390 -28.10 -5.75 27.08
C HIS A 390 -26.98 -5.93 28.12
N LYS A 391 -26.21 -4.88 28.44
CA LYS A 391 -25.20 -4.88 29.53
C LYS A 391 -25.79 -5.20 30.89
N ARG A 392 -27.06 -4.85 31.13
CA ARG A 392 -27.79 -5.25 32.34
C ARG A 392 -28.01 -6.77 32.40
N LYS A 393 -27.94 -7.47 31.27
CA LYS A 393 -28.12 -8.93 31.13
C LYS A 393 -26.80 -9.70 30.98
N VAL A 394 -25.73 -9.08 30.46
CA VAL A 394 -24.45 -9.75 30.17
C VAL A 394 -23.25 -8.92 30.69
N GLN A 395 -22.57 -9.40 31.75
CA GLN A 395 -21.48 -8.69 32.43
C GLN A 395 -20.11 -8.71 31.71
N LYS A 396 -19.96 -9.44 30.59
CA LYS A 396 -18.64 -9.80 30.02
C LYS A 396 -18.14 -8.93 28.86
N VAL A 397 -18.84 -7.88 28.42
CA VAL A 397 -18.46 -7.16 27.18
C VAL A 397 -17.95 -5.74 27.46
N ARG A 398 -16.70 -5.45 27.03
CA ARG A 398 -16.12 -4.10 26.99
C ARG A 398 -16.31 -3.54 25.57
N LEU A 399 -17.13 -2.50 25.43
CA LEU A 399 -17.49 -1.88 24.15
C LEU A 399 -16.94 -0.45 24.08
N LEU A 400 -16.31 -0.12 22.96
CA LEU A 400 -15.95 1.24 22.55
C LEU A 400 -16.76 1.54 21.29
N LEU A 401 -17.54 2.62 21.32
CA LEU A 401 -18.35 3.07 20.20
C LEU A 401 -17.76 4.39 19.69
N TYR A 402 -17.46 4.42 18.40
CA TYR A 402 -17.04 5.61 17.67
C TYR A 402 -18.04 5.84 16.53
N ALA A 403 -18.44 7.09 16.34
CA ALA A 403 -19.23 7.53 15.20
C ALA A 403 -18.45 8.64 14.52
N GLU A 404 -17.97 8.39 13.30
CA GLU A 404 -17.28 9.36 12.45
C GLU A 404 -18.24 9.98 11.43
#